data_AF-A0A924KR42-F1
#
_entry.id   AF-A0A924KR42-F1
#
_cell.length_a   1.000
_cell.length_b   1.000
_cell.length_c   1.000
_cell.angle_alpha   90.00
_cell.angle_beta   90.00
_cell.angle_gamma   90.00
#
_symmetry.space_group_name_H-M   'P 1'
#
loop_
_entity.id
_entity.type
_entity.pdbx_description
1 polymer ?
#
loop_
_entity_poly.entity_id
_entity_poly.type
_entity_poly.pdbx_seq_one_letter_code
_entity_poly.pdbx_strand_id
1 'polypeptide(L)'
;MSKLARFQSAVSTAKPAGMRVIEVYSPKLNRRLQCFGESAFEQWIRLEVDPTVESYCERPICLNLTDGELRVDFWVRQNGREMFLVIDDGYQASAPRVGDVGLEVRIIAPAELAATRMWVSNWQRMLPVITSCRGSISSPIQHSIMRFVTGPTQLSRIEQEFVTGDPTPVRAALFHLLHAGKLQAPQLHAEELSFLTTICPAEVSP
;
A
#
# COMPACT_ATOMS: atom_id res chain seq x y z
N MET A 1 -19.69 -11.73 -17.54
CA MET A 1 -20.15 -10.33 -17.45
C MET A 1 -19.28 -9.62 -16.42
N SER A 2 -18.40 -8.73 -16.87
CA SER A 2 -17.49 -7.96 -16.00
C SER A 2 -18.33 -7.10 -15.06
N LYS A 3 -18.29 -7.40 -13.77
CA LYS A 3 -18.86 -6.53 -12.73
C LYS A 3 -18.02 -5.25 -12.81
N LEU A 4 -18.56 -4.19 -13.41
CA LEU A 4 -17.93 -2.87 -13.42
C LEU A 4 -17.45 -2.59 -11.99
N ALA A 5 -16.13 -2.53 -11.81
CA ALA A 5 -15.57 -2.29 -10.49
C ALA A 5 -16.13 -0.95 -10.00
N ARG A 6 -16.79 -0.96 -8.84
CA ARG A 6 -17.29 0.25 -8.19
C ARG A 6 -16.09 1.08 -7.69
N PHE A 7 -16.25 2.40 -7.61
CA PHE A 7 -15.23 3.32 -7.08
C PHE A 7 -13.86 3.22 -7.77
N GLN A 8 -13.77 3.44 -9.09
CA GLN A 8 -12.48 3.33 -9.81
C GLN A 8 -11.59 4.59 -9.71
N SER A 9 -12.21 5.72 -9.39
CA SER A 9 -11.54 7.02 -9.30
C SER A 9 -12.14 7.86 -8.18
N ALA A 10 -11.32 8.75 -7.63
CA ALA A 10 -11.76 9.73 -6.65
C ALA A 10 -12.91 10.59 -7.19
N VAL A 11 -13.82 10.95 -6.29
CA VAL A 11 -14.78 12.02 -6.55
C VAL A 11 -14.02 13.35 -6.52
N SER A 12 -14.37 14.25 -7.45
CA SER A 12 -13.79 15.59 -7.48
C SER A 12 -14.26 16.37 -6.25
N THR A 13 -13.38 16.52 -5.27
CA THR A 13 -13.62 17.26 -4.03
C THR A 13 -12.60 18.38 -3.91
N ALA A 14 -13.04 19.56 -3.43
CA ALA A 14 -12.12 20.62 -3.08
C ALA A 14 -11.12 20.12 -2.01
N LYS A 15 -9.85 20.49 -2.19
CA LYS A 15 -8.81 20.22 -1.19
C LYS A 15 -9.16 20.95 0.11
N PRO A 16 -9.11 20.29 1.29
CA PRO A 16 -9.25 20.97 2.56
C PRO A 16 -8.24 22.12 2.73
N ALA A 17 -8.67 23.22 3.36
CA ALA A 17 -7.82 24.37 3.61
C ALA A 17 -6.59 23.96 4.47
N GLY A 18 -5.41 24.50 4.16
CA GLY A 18 -4.17 24.19 4.88
C GLY A 18 -3.58 22.79 4.65
N MET A 19 -4.33 21.86 4.04
CA MET A 19 -3.87 20.48 3.85
C MET A 19 -2.92 20.35 2.64
N ARG A 20 -1.84 19.59 2.82
CA ARG A 20 -0.87 19.24 1.76
C ARG A 20 -1.51 18.27 0.77
N VAL A 21 -1.25 18.45 -0.53
CA VAL A 21 -1.53 17.42 -1.55
C VAL A 21 -0.25 16.64 -1.79
N ILE A 22 -0.33 15.32 -1.67
CA ILE A 22 0.75 14.40 -1.98
C ILE A 22 0.29 13.56 -3.17
N GLU A 23 0.93 13.75 -4.32
CA GLU A 23 0.65 12.97 -5.52
C GLU A 23 1.53 11.74 -5.56
N VAL A 24 0.91 10.58 -5.79
CA VAL A 24 1.60 9.30 -5.82
C VAL A 24 1.13 8.48 -7.00
N TYR A 25 1.95 7.52 -7.41
CA TYR A 25 1.59 6.52 -8.39
C TYR A 25 1.49 5.17 -7.70
N SER A 26 0.38 4.47 -7.93
CA SER A 26 0.17 3.12 -7.42
C SER A 26 0.55 2.09 -8.49
N PRO A 27 1.62 1.30 -8.26
CA PRO A 27 1.86 0.08 -9.03
C PRO A 27 0.65 -0.87 -9.04
N LYS A 28 -0.04 -1.04 -7.90
CA LYS A 28 -1.19 -1.94 -7.78
C LYS A 28 -2.39 -1.54 -8.63
N LEU A 29 -2.70 -0.25 -8.71
CA LEU A 29 -3.83 0.29 -9.49
C LEU A 29 -3.43 0.76 -10.89
N ASN A 30 -2.12 0.83 -11.18
CA ASN A 30 -1.56 1.38 -12.42
C ASN A 30 -2.08 2.80 -12.75
N ARG A 31 -2.23 3.66 -11.73
CA ARG A 31 -2.67 5.05 -11.90
C ARG A 31 -2.08 5.97 -10.85
N ARG A 32 -2.16 7.28 -11.10
CA ARG A 32 -1.91 8.30 -10.09
C ARG A 32 -3.12 8.47 -9.18
N LEU A 33 -2.83 8.88 -7.95
CA LEU A 33 -3.82 9.29 -6.95
C LEU A 33 -3.25 10.43 -6.13
N GLN A 34 -4.14 11.10 -5.40
CA GLN A 34 -3.79 12.23 -4.54
C GLN A 34 -4.24 11.94 -3.12
N CYS A 35 -3.28 11.96 -2.19
CA CYS A 35 -3.50 11.89 -0.77
C CYS A 35 -3.54 13.31 -0.20
N PHE A 36 -4.54 13.59 0.65
CA PHE A 36 -4.66 14.87 1.32
C PHE A 36 -4.13 14.72 2.76
N GLY A 37 -2.97 15.29 3.03
CA GLY A 37 -2.28 15.18 4.32
C GLY A 37 -1.45 13.89 4.48
N GLU A 38 -0.62 13.87 5.52
CA GLU A 38 0.30 12.77 5.80
C GLU A 38 -0.46 11.49 6.21
N SER A 39 -1.51 11.56 7.04
CA SER A 39 -2.26 10.37 7.47
C SER A 39 -2.88 9.60 6.30
N ALA A 40 -3.43 10.31 5.30
CA ALA A 40 -3.95 9.69 4.09
C ALA A 40 -2.83 9.06 3.24
N PHE A 41 -1.65 9.68 3.21
CA PHE A 41 -0.48 9.13 2.52
C PHE A 41 0.08 7.89 3.21
N GLU A 42 0.20 7.89 4.54
CA GLU A 42 0.61 6.71 5.31
C GLU A 42 -0.39 5.57 5.14
N GLN A 43 -1.69 5.86 5.23
CA GLN A 43 -2.73 4.86 4.99
C GLN A 43 -2.69 4.31 3.56
N TRP A 44 -2.47 5.17 2.56
CA TRP A 44 -2.29 4.71 1.18
C TRP A 44 -1.13 3.72 1.06
N ILE A 45 0.02 3.99 1.68
CA ILE A 45 1.16 3.06 1.64
C ILE A 45 0.77 1.71 2.22
N ARG A 46 0.05 1.69 3.36
CA ARG A 46 -0.42 0.44 3.98
C ARG A 46 -1.29 -0.38 3.02
N LEU A 47 -2.19 0.27 2.27
CA LEU A 47 -3.03 -0.40 1.26
C LEU A 47 -2.24 -0.87 0.03
N GLU A 48 -1.28 -0.05 -0.41
CA GLU A 48 -0.47 -0.33 -1.59
C GLU A 48 0.40 -1.58 -1.37
N VAL A 49 0.94 -1.75 -0.17
CA VAL A 49 1.96 -2.77 0.11
C VAL A 49 1.41 -4.04 0.77
N ASP A 50 0.14 -4.03 1.16
CA ASP A 50 -0.54 -5.22 1.66
C ASP A 50 -0.94 -6.14 0.48
N PRO A 51 -0.36 -7.34 0.34
CA PRO A 51 -0.65 -8.23 -0.79
C PRO A 51 -2.09 -8.78 -0.78
N THR A 52 -2.81 -8.68 0.33
CA THR A 52 -4.22 -9.12 0.45
C THR A 52 -5.21 -8.09 -0.08
N VAL A 53 -4.78 -6.83 -0.25
CA VAL A 53 -5.58 -5.77 -0.85
C VAL A 53 -5.56 -5.93 -2.36
N GLU A 54 -6.73 -6.20 -2.94
CA GLU A 54 -6.92 -6.46 -4.37
C GLU A 54 -7.09 -5.15 -5.15
N SER A 55 -7.80 -4.18 -4.57
CA SER A 55 -8.04 -2.87 -5.18
C SER A 55 -8.45 -1.87 -4.11
N TYR A 56 -8.32 -0.59 -4.41
CA TYR A 56 -8.76 0.49 -3.53
C TYR A 56 -8.96 1.78 -4.32
N CYS A 57 -9.60 2.77 -3.69
CA CYS A 57 -9.85 4.07 -4.28
C CYS A 57 -9.88 5.14 -3.20
N GLU A 58 -9.09 6.20 -3.39
CA GLU A 58 -9.11 7.39 -2.56
C GLU A 58 -10.36 8.22 -2.80
N ARG A 59 -10.93 8.79 -1.74
CA ARG A 59 -12.10 9.69 -1.77
C ARG A 59 -13.23 9.16 -2.68
N PRO A 60 -13.71 7.92 -2.44
CA PRO A 60 -14.64 7.25 -3.33
C PRO A 60 -16.04 7.89 -3.31
N ILE A 61 -16.42 8.53 -2.19
CA ILE A 61 -17.74 9.10 -1.99
C ILE A 61 -17.74 10.08 -0.80
N CYS A 62 -18.67 11.04 -0.84
CA CYS A 62 -19.07 11.85 0.30
C CYS A 62 -20.55 11.57 0.58
N LEU A 63 -20.89 11.29 1.83
CA LEU A 63 -22.22 10.88 2.23
C LEU A 63 -22.85 11.96 3.11
N ASN A 64 -24.04 12.42 2.75
CA ASN A 64 -24.82 13.31 3.60
C ASN A 64 -25.55 12.44 4.64
N LEU A 65 -25.17 12.56 5.90
CA LEU A 65 -25.83 11.95 7.04
C LEU A 65 -26.73 13.00 7.72
N THR A 66 -27.66 12.52 8.55
CA THR A 66 -28.56 13.39 9.33
C THR A 66 -27.78 14.36 10.23
N ASP A 67 -26.63 13.92 10.76
CA ASP A 67 -25.80 14.68 11.71
C ASP A 67 -24.55 15.33 11.07
N GLY A 68 -24.44 15.32 9.73
CA GLY A 68 -23.33 15.95 9.01
C GLY A 68 -22.88 15.22 7.74
N GLU A 69 -21.78 15.66 7.15
CA GLU A 69 -21.18 15.02 5.99
C GLU A 69 -20.12 13.99 6.45
N LEU A 70 -20.25 12.73 6.02
CA LEU A 70 -19.21 11.72 6.18
C LEU A 70 -18.39 11.63 4.89
N ARG A 71 -17.14 12.09 4.97
CA ARG A 71 -16.16 11.88 3.90
C ARG A 71 -15.47 10.54 4.10
N VAL A 72 -15.56 9.68 3.09
CA VAL A 72 -14.80 8.43 3.08
C VAL A 72 -13.42 8.71 2.50
N ASP A 73 -12.36 8.31 3.19
CA ASP A 73 -10.99 8.50 2.72
C ASP A 73 -10.59 7.44 1.70
N PHE A 74 -10.97 6.18 1.95
CA PHE A 74 -10.71 5.09 1.02
C PHE A 74 -11.87 4.11 0.93
N TRP A 75 -12.10 3.59 -0.27
CA TRP A 75 -12.77 2.32 -0.47
C TRP A 75 -11.69 1.25 -0.70
N VAL A 76 -11.86 0.07 -0.13
CA VAL A 76 -10.93 -1.05 -0.23
C VAL A 76 -11.69 -2.32 -0.57
N ARG A 77 -11.08 -3.13 -1.44
CA ARG A 77 -11.40 -4.53 -1.62
C ARG A 77 -10.22 -5.39 -1.16
N GLN A 78 -10.45 -6.21 -0.15
CA GLN A 78 -9.43 -7.03 0.51
C GLN A 78 -10.01 -8.42 0.81
N ASN A 79 -9.32 -9.49 0.40
CA ASN A 79 -9.78 -10.87 0.60
C ASN A 79 -11.26 -11.10 0.20
N GLY A 80 -11.66 -10.57 -0.95
CA GLY A 80 -13.03 -10.63 -1.48
C GLY A 80 -14.07 -9.78 -0.74
N ARG A 81 -13.70 -9.08 0.33
CA ARG A 81 -14.58 -8.18 1.09
C ARG A 81 -14.37 -6.73 0.67
N GLU A 82 -15.44 -5.96 0.68
CA GLU A 82 -15.42 -4.52 0.39
C GLU A 82 -15.74 -3.73 1.65
N MET A 83 -14.98 -2.66 1.90
CA MET A 83 -15.17 -1.80 3.07
C MET A 83 -14.76 -0.36 2.76
N PHE A 84 -15.31 0.56 3.54
CA PHE A 84 -14.89 1.96 3.58
C PHE A 84 -13.95 2.17 4.76
N LEU A 85 -12.90 2.95 4.53
CA LEU A 85 -11.97 3.40 5.54
C LEU A 85 -12.13 4.91 5.73
N VAL A 86 -12.24 5.31 6.98
CA VAL A 86 -12.27 6.70 7.43
C VAL A 86 -11.11 6.89 8.38
N ILE A 87 -10.24 7.86 8.13
CA ILE A 87 -9.11 8.17 8.98
C ILE A 87 -9.60 9.13 10.06
N ASP A 88 -9.47 8.70 11.31
CA ASP A 88 -9.82 9.54 12.45
C ASP A 88 -8.72 10.59 12.65
N ASP A 89 -9.03 11.84 12.33
CA ASP A 89 -8.18 13.01 12.58
C ASP A 89 -8.54 13.73 13.90
N GLY A 90 -9.29 13.06 14.78
CA GLY A 90 -9.79 13.62 16.03
C GLY A 90 -11.23 14.13 15.94
N TYR A 91 -11.88 13.99 14.77
CA TYR A 91 -13.30 14.24 14.63
C TYR A 91 -14.08 13.01 15.11
N GLN A 92 -14.75 13.13 16.25
CA GLN A 92 -15.64 12.08 16.78
C GLN A 92 -16.84 11.88 15.85
N ALA A 93 -16.66 11.13 14.77
CA ALA A 93 -17.77 10.56 14.03
C ALA A 93 -18.23 9.32 14.79
N SER A 94 -19.34 9.44 15.52
CA SER A 94 -20.09 8.29 16.02
C SER A 94 -20.44 7.42 14.83
N ALA A 95 -19.74 6.30 14.63
CA ALA A 95 -19.84 5.49 13.43
C ALA A 95 -21.31 5.10 13.13
N PRO A 96 -21.97 5.66 12.10
CA PRO A 96 -23.20 5.09 11.62
C PRO A 96 -22.81 4.03 10.59
N ARG A 97 -23.43 2.87 10.67
CA ARG A 97 -23.56 2.05 9.46
C ARG A 97 -24.16 2.95 8.38
N VAL A 98 -23.47 3.12 7.26
CA VAL A 98 -24.04 3.82 6.10
C VAL A 98 -25.13 2.90 5.53
N GLY A 99 -26.36 3.08 6.04
CA GLY A 99 -27.49 2.21 5.76
C GLY A 99 -27.84 2.08 4.27
N ASP A 100 -27.43 3.06 3.44
CA ASP A 100 -27.77 3.11 2.02
C ASP A 100 -26.79 2.38 1.08
N VAL A 101 -25.54 2.11 1.51
CA VAL A 101 -24.52 1.49 0.63
C VAL A 101 -24.20 0.04 1.01
N GLY A 102 -24.55 -0.38 2.23
CA GLY A 102 -24.41 -1.77 2.69
C GLY A 102 -22.95 -2.25 2.84
N LEU A 103 -21.98 -1.33 2.88
CA LEU A 103 -20.56 -1.63 3.10
C LEU A 103 -20.15 -1.35 4.55
N GLU A 104 -19.25 -2.17 5.08
CA GLU A 104 -18.64 -1.97 6.40
C GLU A 104 -17.83 -0.68 6.39
N VAL A 105 -17.97 0.13 7.45
CA VAL A 105 -17.13 1.32 7.67
C VAL A 105 -16.17 1.01 8.80
N ARG A 106 -14.87 1.15 8.54
CA ARG A 106 -13.80 0.99 9.52
C ARG A 106 -13.10 2.32 9.74
N ILE A 107 -13.01 2.71 11.01
CA ILE A 107 -12.27 3.89 11.43
C ILE A 107 -10.81 3.51 11.68
N ILE A 108 -9.87 4.26 11.11
CA ILE A 108 -8.44 4.10 11.30
C ILE A 108 -7.97 5.13 12.32
N ALA A 109 -7.68 4.67 13.54
CA ALA A 109 -7.24 5.53 14.62
C ALA A 109 -5.79 6.02 14.41
N PRO A 110 -5.42 7.21 14.92
CA PRO A 110 -4.03 7.72 14.85
C PRO A 110 -3.00 6.74 15.44
N ALA A 111 -3.35 6.03 16.51
CA ALA A 111 -2.49 5.03 17.14
C ALA A 111 -2.19 3.85 16.21
N GLU A 112 -3.12 3.48 15.33
CA GLU A 112 -2.93 2.41 14.35
C GLU A 112 -1.92 2.83 13.28
N LEU A 113 -2.00 4.07 12.80
CA LEU A 113 -1.00 4.63 11.87
C LEU A 113 0.38 4.68 12.54
N ALA A 114 0.45 5.22 13.77
CA ALA A 114 1.69 5.31 14.53
C ALA A 114 2.36 3.95 14.75
N ALA A 115 1.58 2.89 15.01
CA ALA A 115 2.10 1.54 15.19
C ALA A 115 2.77 0.96 13.93
N THR A 116 2.45 1.50 12.75
CA THR A 116 3.01 1.05 11.46
C THR A 116 4.08 1.98 10.89
N ARG A 117 4.48 3.02 11.65
CA ARG A 117 5.39 4.08 11.16
C ARG A 117 6.66 3.56 10.51
N MET A 118 7.29 2.53 11.06
CA MET A 118 8.56 2.03 10.53
C MET A 118 8.38 1.25 9.23
N TRP A 119 7.33 0.43 9.17
CA TRP A 119 6.91 -0.23 7.94
C TRP A 119 6.61 0.78 6.83
N VAL A 120 5.82 1.81 7.14
CA VAL A 120 5.49 2.88 6.20
C VAL A 120 6.74 3.61 5.74
N SER A 121 7.66 3.98 6.64
CA SER A 121 8.90 4.68 6.30
C SER A 121 9.80 3.87 5.35
N ASN A 122 9.88 2.55 5.56
CA ASN A 122 10.62 1.67 4.66
C ASN A 122 9.98 1.62 3.27
N TRP A 123 8.66 1.51 3.18
CA TRP A 123 7.98 1.50 1.89
C TRP A 123 7.97 2.85 1.18
N GLN A 124 8.02 3.97 1.90
CA GLN A 124 8.26 5.28 1.30
C GLN A 124 9.59 5.32 0.53
N ARG A 125 10.60 4.56 0.98
CA ARG A 125 11.90 4.43 0.31
C ARG A 125 11.88 3.38 -0.82
N MET A 126 11.12 2.29 -0.66
CA MET A 126 11.09 1.17 -1.62
C MET A 126 10.15 1.41 -2.82
N LEU A 127 8.95 1.98 -2.61
CA LEU A 127 7.96 2.19 -3.66
C LEU A 127 8.48 3.04 -4.85
N PRO A 128 9.25 4.12 -4.64
CA PRO A 128 9.83 4.90 -5.74
C PRO A 128 10.75 4.07 -6.64
N VAL A 129 11.50 3.12 -6.08
CA VAL A 129 12.38 2.23 -6.85
C VAL A 129 11.56 1.33 -7.76
N ILE A 130 10.49 0.73 -7.25
CA ILE A 130 9.55 -0.08 -8.05
C ILE A 130 8.94 0.77 -9.17
N THR A 131 8.42 1.94 -8.83
CA THR A 131 7.73 2.83 -9.78
C THR A 131 8.64 3.30 -10.91
N SER A 132 9.89 3.63 -10.58
CA SER A 132 10.90 4.09 -11.54
C SER A 132 11.31 2.99 -12.51
N CYS A 133 11.36 1.74 -12.03
CA CYS A 133 11.80 0.60 -12.84
C CYS A 133 10.66 -0.21 -13.45
N ARG A 134 9.38 0.17 -13.27
CA ARG A 134 8.21 -0.66 -13.66
C ARG A 134 8.20 -1.20 -15.09
N GLY A 135 8.81 -0.49 -16.05
CA GLY A 135 8.93 -0.93 -17.45
C GLY A 135 10.12 -1.84 -17.74
N SER A 136 11.00 -2.06 -16.75
CA SER A 136 12.31 -2.69 -16.90
C SER A 136 12.54 -3.86 -15.92
N ILE A 137 11.61 -4.12 -14.99
CA ILE A 137 11.69 -5.30 -14.12
C ILE A 137 11.37 -6.54 -14.94
N SER A 138 12.40 -7.31 -15.31
CA SER A 138 12.24 -8.49 -16.15
C SER A 138 11.80 -9.72 -15.32
N SER A 139 10.94 -10.58 -15.88
CA SER A 139 10.55 -11.84 -15.22
C SER A 139 11.73 -12.78 -14.92
N PRO A 140 12.78 -12.89 -15.77
CA PRO A 140 13.92 -13.77 -15.48
C PRO A 140 14.64 -13.44 -14.17
N ILE A 141 14.90 -12.15 -13.87
CA ILE A 141 15.60 -11.79 -12.64
C ILE A 141 14.75 -12.09 -11.40
N GLN A 142 13.43 -11.87 -11.49
CA GLN A 142 12.51 -12.22 -10.41
C GLN A 142 12.53 -13.74 -10.12
N HIS A 143 12.45 -14.57 -11.17
CA HIS A 143 12.53 -16.03 -11.02
C HIS A 143 13.87 -16.50 -10.45
N SER A 144 14.98 -15.90 -10.87
CA SER A 144 16.30 -16.21 -10.33
C SER A 144 16.41 -15.86 -8.85
N ILE A 145 15.94 -14.67 -8.45
CA ILE A 145 15.90 -14.27 -7.03
C ILE A 145 15.03 -15.24 -6.22
N MET A 146 13.83 -15.58 -6.70
CA MET A 146 12.95 -16.53 -6.01
C MET A 146 13.59 -17.91 -5.83
N ARG A 147 14.35 -18.39 -6.82
CA ARG A 147 15.07 -19.67 -6.71
C ARG A 147 16.26 -19.61 -5.76
N PHE A 148 16.87 -18.44 -5.61
CA PHE A 148 18.02 -18.22 -4.73
C PHE A 148 17.59 -18.08 -3.26
N VAL A 149 16.51 -17.34 -3.00
CA VAL A 149 15.99 -17.12 -1.65
C VAL A 149 15.13 -18.33 -1.25
N THR A 150 15.77 -19.40 -0.78
CA THR A 150 15.09 -20.62 -0.27
C THR A 150 14.87 -20.58 1.24
N GLY A 151 15.52 -19.65 1.93
CA GLY A 151 15.40 -19.40 3.35
C GLY A 151 15.82 -17.96 3.69
N PRO A 152 15.95 -17.62 4.98
CA PRO A 152 16.34 -16.28 5.41
C PRO A 152 17.67 -15.85 4.78
N THR A 153 17.62 -14.83 3.91
CA THR A 153 18.76 -14.36 3.11
C THR A 153 18.87 -12.84 3.21
N GLN A 154 20.05 -12.32 3.54
CA GLN A 154 20.26 -10.87 3.64
C GLN A 154 20.23 -10.20 2.26
N LEU A 155 19.73 -8.96 2.23
CA LEU A 155 19.71 -8.10 1.05
C LEU A 155 21.10 -7.98 0.41
N SER A 156 22.15 -7.76 1.21
CA SER A 156 23.54 -7.68 0.75
C SER A 156 23.97 -8.90 -0.05
N ARG A 157 23.60 -10.10 0.40
CA ARG A 157 23.95 -11.36 -0.25
C ARG A 157 23.22 -11.55 -1.57
N ILE A 158 21.96 -11.14 -1.65
CA ILE A 158 21.19 -11.16 -2.91
C ILE A 158 21.81 -10.18 -3.91
N GLU A 159 22.17 -8.97 -3.46
CA GLU A 159 22.84 -7.99 -4.32
C GLU A 159 24.19 -8.52 -4.83
N GLN A 160 25.02 -9.11 -3.97
CA GLN A 160 26.31 -9.68 -4.39
C GLN A 160 26.19 -10.77 -5.45
N GLU A 161 25.11 -11.56 -5.41
CA GLU A 161 24.88 -12.64 -6.39
C GLU A 161 24.45 -12.10 -7.76
N PHE A 162 23.57 -11.09 -7.80
CA PHE A 162 22.89 -10.69 -9.04
C PHE A 162 23.34 -9.36 -9.63
N VAL A 163 24.06 -8.53 -8.87
CA VAL A 163 24.50 -7.21 -9.35
C VAL A 163 25.73 -7.37 -10.24
N THR A 164 25.58 -7.02 -11.52
CA THR A 164 26.69 -6.94 -12.49
C THR A 164 27.20 -5.51 -12.70
N GLY A 165 26.66 -4.54 -11.95
CA GLY A 165 26.98 -3.12 -12.05
C GLY A 165 26.05 -2.28 -11.16
N ASP A 166 24.99 -1.71 -11.75
CA ASP A 166 23.98 -0.95 -11.01
C ASP A 166 23.09 -1.89 -10.16
N PRO A 167 22.97 -1.68 -8.83
CA PRO A 167 22.09 -2.48 -7.97
C PRO A 167 20.60 -2.20 -8.17
N THR A 168 20.23 -1.10 -8.84
CA THR A 168 18.83 -0.65 -8.95
C THR A 168 17.89 -1.69 -9.56
N PRO A 169 18.23 -2.41 -10.66
CA PRO A 169 17.35 -3.44 -11.22
C PRO A 169 17.13 -4.63 -10.28
N VAL A 170 18.16 -5.05 -9.54
CA VAL A 170 18.07 -6.13 -8.54
C VAL A 170 17.16 -5.70 -7.40
N ARG A 171 17.35 -4.49 -6.86
CA ARG A 171 16.49 -3.91 -5.82
C ARG A 171 15.04 -3.77 -6.28
N ALA A 172 14.83 -3.27 -7.49
CA ALA A 172 13.49 -3.12 -8.06
C ALA A 172 12.78 -4.47 -8.18
N ALA A 173 13.46 -5.50 -8.69
CA ALA A 173 12.91 -6.84 -8.78
C ALA A 173 12.58 -7.43 -7.40
N LEU A 174 13.47 -7.26 -6.44
CA LEU A 174 13.30 -7.76 -5.08
C LEU A 174 12.16 -7.04 -4.34
N PHE A 175 12.10 -5.72 -4.41
CA PHE A 175 11.03 -4.94 -3.80
C PHE A 175 9.69 -5.20 -4.48
N HIS A 176 9.68 -5.45 -5.78
CA HIS A 176 8.48 -5.90 -6.48
C HIS A 176 8.01 -7.28 -6.00
N LEU A 177 8.92 -8.23 -5.74
CA LEU A 177 8.56 -9.53 -5.16
C LEU A 177 8.02 -9.41 -3.73
N LEU A 178 8.55 -8.49 -2.92
CA LEU A 178 8.01 -8.15 -1.60
C LEU A 178 6.61 -7.53 -1.72
N HIS A 179 6.43 -6.59 -2.65
CA HIS A 179 5.16 -5.89 -2.90
C HIS A 179 4.07 -6.85 -3.41
N ALA A 180 4.46 -7.83 -4.22
CA ALA A 180 3.59 -8.90 -4.71
C ALA A 180 3.32 -10.01 -3.68
N GLY A 181 3.89 -9.93 -2.47
CA GLY A 181 3.76 -10.95 -1.43
C GLY A 181 4.39 -12.30 -1.79
N LYS A 182 5.35 -12.34 -2.71
CA LYS A 182 6.11 -13.56 -3.06
C LYS A 182 7.30 -13.78 -2.15
N LEU A 183 7.85 -12.69 -1.63
CA LEU A 183 8.84 -12.67 -0.58
C LEU A 183 8.30 -11.87 0.61
N GLN A 184 8.92 -12.02 1.77
CA GLN A 184 8.61 -11.26 2.97
C GLN A 184 9.89 -10.83 3.69
N ALA A 185 9.80 -9.72 4.42
CA ALA A 185 10.89 -9.22 5.26
C ALA A 185 10.32 -8.67 6.58
N PRO A 186 9.93 -9.55 7.53
CA PRO A 186 9.21 -9.15 8.74
C PRO A 186 9.92 -8.09 9.58
N GLN A 187 11.27 -8.05 9.57
CA GLN A 187 12.00 -7.06 10.36
C GLN A 187 11.74 -5.62 9.91
N LEU A 188 11.27 -5.38 8.68
CA LEU A 188 10.93 -4.04 8.18
C LEU A 188 9.76 -3.39 8.95
N HIS A 189 9.04 -4.15 9.78
CA HIS A 189 8.05 -3.59 10.70
C HIS A 189 8.68 -2.89 11.91
N ALA A 190 9.91 -3.25 12.28
CA ALA A 190 10.58 -2.77 13.50
C ALA A 190 11.90 -2.03 13.21
N GLU A 191 12.56 -2.36 12.12
CA GLU A 191 13.91 -1.89 11.77
C GLU A 191 13.91 -1.15 10.43
N GLU A 192 14.86 -0.23 10.26
CA GLU A 192 15.07 0.44 8.98
C GLU A 192 15.60 -0.54 7.92
N LEU A 193 15.17 -0.33 6.68
CA LEU A 193 15.72 -1.01 5.51
C LEU A 193 17.23 -0.80 5.45
N SER A 194 17.98 -1.90 5.44
CA SER A 194 19.43 -1.89 5.39
C SER A 194 19.95 -3.08 4.58
N PHE A 195 21.27 -3.12 4.34
CA PHE A 195 21.92 -4.26 3.72
C PHE A 195 21.78 -5.57 4.53
N LEU A 196 21.50 -5.46 5.83
CA LEU A 196 21.32 -6.59 6.73
C LEU A 196 19.85 -7.07 6.79
N THR A 197 18.93 -6.38 6.12
CA THR A 197 17.53 -6.78 6.00
C THR A 197 17.46 -8.20 5.44
N THR A 198 16.99 -9.12 6.26
CA THR A 198 16.74 -10.51 5.94
C THR A 198 15.42 -10.66 5.19
N ILE A 199 15.47 -11.40 4.09
CA ILE A 199 14.34 -11.66 3.18
C ILE A 199 14.13 -13.16 3.11
N CYS A 200 12.88 -13.57 3.20
CA CYS A 200 12.46 -14.97 3.22
C CYS A 200 11.42 -15.22 2.12
N PRO A 201 11.23 -16.47 1.69
CA PRO A 201 10.03 -16.85 0.96
C PRO A 201 8.78 -16.45 1.75
N ALA A 202 7.76 -15.93 1.06
CA ALA A 202 6.44 -15.83 1.68
C ALA A 202 5.90 -17.26 1.90
N GLU A 203 5.34 -17.52 3.08
CA GLU A 203 4.69 -18.80 3.33
C GLU A 203 3.52 -18.96 2.36
N VAL A 204 3.46 -20.10 1.67
CA VAL A 204 2.28 -20.45 0.87
C VAL A 204 1.18 -20.74 1.89
N SER A 205 0.31 -19.77 2.15
CA SER A 205 -0.92 -20.03 2.90
C SER A 205 -1.70 -21.12 2.15
N PRO A 206 -2.02 -22.26 2.78
CA PRO A 206 -2.71 -23.37 2.15
C PRO A 206 -4.14 -23.02 1.72
#